data_AF-A0A2D9XMA3-F1
#
_entry.id   AF-A0A2D9XMA3-F1
#
_cell.length_a   1.000
_cell.length_b   1.000
_cell.length_c   1.000
_cell.angle_alpha   90.00
_cell.angle_beta   90.00
_cell.angle_gamma   90.00
#
_symmetry.space_group_name_H-M   'P 1'
#
loop_
_entity.id
_entity.type
_entity.pdbx_description
1 polymer ?
#
loop_
_entity_poly.entity_id
_entity_poly.type
_entity_poly.pdbx_seq_one_letter_code
_entity_poly.pdbx_strand_id
1 'polypeptide(L)'
;MIISDFLLGQNMVLSVYISFTLIVLLGFFLKQKDHFSHITSFAIAASLIFFFTTNFAVWLSSSPADGIYYCPMNLEGLIKCYTQAIPFFWNTLFSTITYSIILFYSFKVVRNQVVIESK
;
A
#
# COMPACT_ATOMS: atom_id res chain seq x y z
N MET A 1 9.50 7.60 -5.02
CA MET A 1 8.31 7.86 -5.85
C MET A 1 8.44 9.20 -6.55
N ILE A 2 8.38 10.36 -5.87
CA ILE A 2 8.42 11.70 -6.52
C ILE A 2 9.51 11.86 -7.61
N ILE A 3 10.77 11.54 -7.29
CA ILE A 3 11.88 11.68 -8.25
C ILE A 3 11.67 10.73 -9.45
N SER A 4 11.25 9.49 -9.20
CA SER A 4 10.99 8.51 -10.24
C SER A 4 9.82 8.93 -11.13
N ASP A 5 8.73 9.44 -10.54
CA ASP A 5 7.55 9.92 -11.27
C ASP A 5 7.95 11.08 -12.19
N PHE A 6 8.76 12.03 -11.69
CA PHE A 6 9.29 13.13 -12.49
C PHE A 6 10.18 12.66 -13.65
N LEU A 7 11.09 11.71 -13.38
CA LEU A 7 11.98 11.17 -14.42
C LEU A 7 11.22 10.38 -15.50
N LEU A 8 10.14 9.70 -15.13
CA LEU A 8 9.29 8.93 -16.05
C LEU A 8 8.21 9.78 -16.72
N GLY A 9 8.12 11.08 -16.40
CA GLY A 9 7.10 11.99 -16.92
C GLY A 9 5.69 11.69 -16.41
N GLN A 10 5.55 11.01 -15.27
CA GLN A 10 4.25 10.75 -14.62
C GLN A 10 3.81 11.92 -13.75
N ASN A 11 2.49 12.11 -13.70
CA ASN A 11 1.87 13.11 -12.83
C ASN A 11 1.80 12.62 -11.38
N MET A 12 1.90 13.56 -10.45
CA MET A 12 1.77 13.28 -9.03
C MET A 12 0.33 12.85 -8.70
N VAL A 13 0.14 11.60 -8.28
CA VAL A 13 -1.15 11.09 -7.83
C VAL A 13 -1.26 11.26 -6.31
N LEU A 14 -1.89 12.35 -5.87
CA LEU A 14 -1.92 12.75 -4.45
C LEU A 14 -2.41 11.65 -3.50
N SER A 15 -3.39 10.84 -3.92
CA SER A 15 -3.92 9.76 -3.11
C SER A 15 -2.86 8.73 -2.73
N VAL A 16 -1.95 8.39 -3.65
CA VAL A 16 -0.83 7.47 -3.39
C VAL A 16 0.07 8.02 -2.28
N TYR A 17 0.43 9.30 -2.35
CA TYR A 17 1.27 9.95 -1.34
C TYR A 17 0.60 10.00 0.04
N ILE A 18 -0.72 10.24 0.08
CA ILE A 18 -1.52 10.18 1.31
C ILE A 18 -1.52 8.76 1.87
N SER A 19 -1.75 7.73 1.04
CA SER A 19 -1.70 6.32 1.46
C SER A 19 -0.36 5.98 2.10
N PHE A 20 0.75 6.34 1.45
CA PHE A 20 2.09 6.07 1.98
C PHE A 20 2.34 6.80 3.30
N THR A 21 1.90 8.04 3.43
CA THR A 21 2.02 8.80 4.68
C THR A 21 1.28 8.08 5.82
N LEU A 22 0.05 7.65 5.58
CA LEU A 22 -0.74 6.90 6.57
C LEU A 22 -0.10 5.55 6.93
N ILE A 23 0.45 4.83 5.95
CA ILE A 23 1.15 3.56 6.16
C ILE A 23 2.41 3.76 7.01
N VAL A 24 3.18 4.82 6.74
CA VAL A 24 4.37 5.16 7.53
C VAL A 24 4.00 5.53 8.97
N LEU A 25 2.97 6.36 9.16
CA LEU A 25 2.44 6.70 10.49
C LEU A 25 1.98 5.44 11.24
N LEU A 26 1.24 4.57 10.57
CA LEU A 26 0.84 3.27 11.11
C LEU A 26 2.07 2.46 11.59
N GLY A 27 3.17 2.48 10.83
CA GLY A 27 4.42 1.79 11.18
C GLY A 27 5.09 2.36 12.44
N PHE A 28 5.00 3.67 12.66
CA PHE A 28 5.49 4.30 13.89
C PHE A 28 4.68 3.90 15.12
N PHE A 29 3.35 3.81 15.00
CA PHE A 29 2.48 3.42 16.13
C PHE A 29 2.58 1.93 16.48
N LEU A 30 2.83 1.06 15.48
CA LEU A 30 2.94 -0.39 15.66
C LEU A 30 4.35 -0.89 15.99
N LYS A 31 5.26 0.00 16.41
CA LYS A 31 6.64 -0.33 16.78
C LYS A 31 6.69 -1.19 18.05
N GLN A 32 6.33 -2.47 17.93
CA GLN A 32 6.45 -3.50 18.95
C GLN A 32 7.40 -4.62 18.50
N LYS A 33 8.00 -5.30 19.48
CA LYS A 33 9.16 -6.19 19.36
C LYS A 33 8.99 -7.25 18.26
N ASP A 34 9.89 -7.24 17.27
CA ASP A 34 10.41 -8.28 16.34
C ASP A 34 9.61 -9.60 16.10
N HIS A 35 8.28 -9.62 16.23
CA HIS A 35 7.49 -10.84 16.05
C HIS A 35 6.95 -10.90 14.62
N PHE A 36 7.20 -12.02 13.94
CA PHE A 36 6.78 -12.27 12.55
C PHE A 36 5.28 -12.01 12.31
N SER A 37 4.42 -12.32 13.29
CA SER A 37 2.97 -12.05 13.26
C SER A 37 2.62 -10.56 13.04
N HIS A 38 3.49 -9.65 13.50
CA HIS A 38 3.29 -8.21 13.31
C HIS A 38 3.56 -7.76 11.88
N ILE A 39 4.49 -8.43 11.17
CA ILE A 39 4.84 -8.07 9.78
C ILE A 39 3.67 -8.35 8.85
N THR A 40 3.07 -9.54 8.93
CA THR A 40 1.91 -9.90 8.10
C THR A 40 0.69 -9.04 8.43
N SER A 41 0.42 -8.81 9.72
CA SER A 41 -0.69 -7.94 10.15
C SER A 41 -0.52 -6.51 9.67
N PHE A 42 0.72 -5.98 9.72
CA PHE A 42 1.05 -4.67 9.19
C PHE A 42 0.90 -4.61 7.67
N ALA A 43 1.36 -5.63 6.93
CA ALA A 43 1.22 -5.72 5.49
C ALA A 43 -0.26 -5.73 5.04
N ILE A 44 -1.11 -6.47 5.77
CA ILE A 44 -2.57 -6.46 5.54
C ILE A 44 -3.14 -5.06 5.79
N ALA A 45 -2.83 -4.45 6.94
CA ALA A 45 -3.31 -3.12 7.27
C ALA A 45 -2.85 -2.06 6.27
N ALA A 46 -1.59 -2.11 5.84
CA ALA A 46 -1.03 -1.21 4.83
C ALA A 46 -1.73 -1.38 3.47
N SER A 47 -1.99 -2.63 3.06
CA SER A 47 -2.71 -2.93 1.82
C SER A 47 -4.15 -2.40 1.87
N LEU A 48 -4.82 -2.53 3.01
CA LEU A 48 -6.17 -1.99 3.22
C LEU A 48 -6.18 -0.46 3.19
N ILE A 49 -5.24 0.19 3.87
CA ILE A 49 -5.11 1.66 3.83
C ILE A 49 -4.95 2.12 2.38
N PHE A 50 -4.02 1.52 1.64
CA PHE A 50 -3.79 1.84 0.23
C PHE A 50 -5.05 1.62 -0.60
N PHE A 51 -5.71 0.48 -0.45
CA PHE A 51 -6.94 0.14 -1.16
C PHE A 51 -8.05 1.16 -0.92
N PHE A 52 -8.36 1.48 0.34
CA PHE A 52 -9.42 2.43 0.65
C PHE A 52 -9.09 3.85 0.19
N THR A 53 -7.88 4.34 0.48
CA THR A 53 -7.54 5.73 0.15
C THR A 53 -7.41 5.98 -1.34
N THR A 54 -6.81 5.08 -2.11
CA THR A 54 -6.64 5.26 -3.56
C THR A 54 -7.96 5.12 -4.32
N ASN A 55 -8.78 4.11 -3.99
CA ASN A 55 -10.05 3.90 -4.69
C ASN A 55 -11.12 4.92 -4.31
N PHE A 56 -11.08 5.45 -3.08
CA PHE A 56 -11.92 6.60 -2.72
C PHE A 56 -11.57 7.83 -3.58
N ALA A 57 -10.29 8.07 -3.83
CA ALA A 57 -9.88 9.16 -4.72
C ALA A 57 -10.29 8.92 -6.18
N VAL A 58 -10.21 7.67 -6.67
CA VAL A 58 -10.72 7.31 -8.01
C VAL A 58 -12.21 7.60 -8.12
N TRP A 59 -13.02 7.23 -7.12
CA TRP A 59 -14.44 7.55 -7.10
C TRP A 59 -14.70 9.07 -7.16
N LEU A 60 -13.93 9.87 -6.41
CA LEU A 60 -14.05 11.33 -6.43
C LEU A 60 -13.63 11.97 -7.77
N SER A 61 -12.67 11.37 -8.47
CA SER A 61 -12.20 11.88 -9.76
C SER A 61 -12.83 11.19 -10.97
N SER A 62 -13.77 10.26 -10.77
CA SER A 62 -14.37 9.52 -11.87
C SER A 62 -15.30 10.39 -12.69
N SER A 63 -15.28 10.19 -14.00
CA SER A 63 -16.00 10.96 -15.00
C SER A 63 -16.66 10.03 -16.01
N PRO A 64 -17.75 10.45 -16.70
CA PRO A 64 -18.31 9.69 -17.81
C PRO A 64 -17.30 9.30 -18.90
N ALA A 65 -16.18 10.02 -19.00
CA ALA A 65 -15.05 9.68 -19.89
C ALA A 65 -14.38 8.33 -19.56
N ASP A 66 -14.55 7.81 -18.33
CA ASP A 66 -14.00 6.52 -17.90
C ASP A 66 -14.78 5.31 -18.48
N GLY A 67 -15.87 5.55 -19.21
CA GLY A 67 -16.66 4.52 -19.89
C GLY A 67 -17.20 3.46 -18.93
N ILE A 68 -16.84 2.19 -19.15
CA ILE A 68 -17.31 1.08 -18.31
C ILE A 68 -16.85 1.19 -16.84
N TYR A 69 -15.75 1.92 -16.60
CA TYR A 69 -15.19 2.16 -15.27
C TYR A 69 -15.77 3.38 -14.57
N TYR A 70 -16.69 4.11 -15.23
CA TYR A 70 -17.32 5.27 -14.63
C TYR A 70 -18.07 4.90 -13.35
N CYS A 71 -17.77 5.62 -12.27
CA CYS A 71 -18.39 5.47 -10.96
C CYS A 71 -19.07 6.79 -10.59
N PRO A 72 -20.41 6.88 -10.64
CA PRO A 72 -21.12 8.12 -10.34
C PRO A 72 -20.86 8.58 -8.90
N MET A 73 -20.89 9.89 -8.66
CA MET A 73 -20.63 10.50 -7.33
C MET A 73 -21.84 10.34 -6.38
N ASN A 74 -22.22 9.09 -6.14
CA ASN A 74 -23.26 8.65 -5.21
C ASN A 74 -22.83 7.33 -4.55
N LEU A 75 -23.64 6.83 -3.61
CA LEU A 75 -23.33 5.61 -2.85
C LEU A 75 -23.20 4.36 -3.74
N GLU A 76 -24.02 4.27 -4.79
CA GLU A 76 -23.99 3.15 -5.73
C GLU A 76 -22.67 3.13 -6.52
N GLY A 77 -22.22 4.29 -7.01
CA GLY A 77 -20.95 4.44 -7.67
C GLY A 77 -19.75 4.18 -6.76
N LEU A 78 -19.85 4.53 -5.46
CA LEU A 78 -18.83 4.19 -4.47
C LEU A 78 -18.69 2.65 -4.35
N ILE A 79 -19.81 1.94 -4.20
CA ILE A 79 -19.83 0.47 -4.12
C ILE A 79 -19.28 -0.14 -5.42
N LYS A 80 -19.68 0.39 -6.58
CA LYS A 80 -19.18 -0.04 -7.89
C LYS A 80 -17.66 0.12 -7.99
N CYS A 81 -17.13 1.28 -7.63
CA CYS A 81 -15.69 1.58 -7.69
C CYS A 81 -14.89 0.59 -6.84
N TYR A 82 -15.32 0.34 -5.61
CA TYR A 82 -14.67 -0.64 -4.73
C TYR A 82 -14.78 -2.07 -5.24
N THR A 83 -15.95 -2.45 -5.79
CA THR A 83 -16.16 -3.79 -6.36
C THR A 83 -15.21 -4.04 -7.54
N GLN A 84 -15.05 -3.05 -8.42
CA GLN A 84 -14.12 -3.11 -9.55
C GLN A 84 -12.65 -3.14 -9.10
N ALA A 85 -12.35 -2.61 -7.92
CA ALA A 85 -11.00 -2.58 -7.37
C ALA A 85 -10.56 -3.90 -6.71
N ILE A 86 -11.48 -4.77 -6.28
CA ILE A 86 -11.18 -6.02 -5.55
C ILE A 86 -10.13 -6.90 -6.25
N PRO A 87 -10.16 -7.13 -7.58
CA PRO A 87 -9.13 -7.94 -8.24
C PRO A 87 -7.71 -7.37 -8.07
N PHE A 88 -7.57 -6.05 -8.05
CA PHE A 88 -6.28 -5.37 -7.87
C PHE A 88 -5.79 -5.42 -6.43
N PHE A 89 -6.70 -5.49 -5.45
CA PHE A 89 -6.35 -5.61 -4.03
C PHE A 89 -5.46 -6.82 -3.76
N TRP A 90 -5.75 -7.96 -4.39
CA TRP A 90 -4.98 -9.19 -4.20
C TRP A 90 -3.52 -9.00 -4.61
N ASN A 91 -3.26 -8.32 -5.72
CA ASN A 91 -1.89 -8.03 -6.17
C ASN A 91 -1.15 -7.15 -5.14
N THR A 92 -1.80 -6.12 -4.63
CA THR A 92 -1.23 -5.26 -3.57
C THR A 92 -0.98 -6.04 -2.30
N LEU A 93 -1.92 -6.90 -1.88
CA LEU A 93 -1.80 -7.69 -0.67
C LEU A 93 -0.64 -8.68 -0.75
N PHE A 94 -0.58 -9.48 -1.81
CA PHE A 94 0.48 -10.47 -1.99
C PHE A 94 1.84 -9.81 -2.15
N SER A 95 1.96 -8.76 -2.95
CA SER A 95 3.22 -8.03 -3.09
C SER A 95 3.68 -7.45 -1.76
N THR A 96 2.79 -6.78 -1.01
CA THR A 96 3.14 -6.18 0.28
C THR A 96 3.60 -7.23 1.29
N ILE A 97 2.91 -8.37 1.39
CA ILE A 97 3.31 -9.47 2.27
C ILE A 97 4.66 -10.05 1.84
N THR A 98 4.81 -10.40 0.56
CA THR A 98 6.03 -11.04 0.04
C THR A 98 7.24 -10.14 0.21
N TYR A 99 7.16 -8.87 -0.20
CA TYR A 99 8.28 -7.93 -0.05
C TYR A 99 8.60 -7.64 1.42
N SER A 100 7.59 -7.53 2.29
CA SER A 100 7.82 -7.31 3.72
C SER A 100 8.54 -8.51 4.34
N ILE A 101 8.09 -9.74 4.06
CA ILE A 101 8.75 -10.96 4.57
C ILE A 101 10.21 -11.01 4.11
N ILE A 102 10.47 -10.81 2.82
CA ILE A 102 11.83 -10.85 2.26
C ILE A 102 12.70 -9.80 2.95
N LEU A 103 12.27 -8.54 2.99
CA LEU A 103 13.07 -7.43 3.56
C LEU A 103 13.40 -7.64 5.03
N PHE A 104 12.40 -7.93 5.87
CA PHE A 104 12.61 -8.09 7.30
C PHE A 104 13.41 -9.36 7.63
N TYR A 105 13.22 -10.44 6.88
CA TYR A 105 13.98 -11.67 7.09
C TYR A 105 15.44 -11.52 6.65
N SER A 106 15.69 -10.98 5.45
CA SER A 106 17.04 -10.69 4.98
C SER A 106 17.77 -9.76 5.95
N PHE A 107 17.10 -8.72 6.46
CA PHE A 107 17.67 -7.84 7.48
C PHE A 107 18.02 -8.59 8.77
N LYS A 108 17.14 -9.48 9.25
CA LYS A 108 17.40 -10.29 10.45
C LYS A 108 18.60 -11.22 10.28
N VAL A 109 18.75 -11.86 9.12
CA VAL A 109 19.88 -12.74 8.81
C VAL A 109 21.20 -11.97 8.84
N VAL A 110 21.27 -10.85 8.10
CA VAL A 110 22.48 -10.02 8.05
C VAL A 110 22.82 -9.45 9.43
N ARG A 111 21.83 -8.95 10.17
CA ARG A 111 22.02 -8.45 11.55
C ARG A 111 22.63 -9.51 12.47
N ASN A 112 22.14 -10.75 12.40
CA ASN A 112 22.65 -11.83 13.24
C ASN A 112 24.08 -12.22 12.89
N GLN A 113 24.45 -12.22 11.61
CA GLN A 113 25.83 -12.52 11.17
C GLN A 113 26.82 -11.45 11.65
N VAL A 114 26.50 -10.17 11.47
CA VAL A 114 27.35 -9.06 11.94
C VAL A 114 27.52 -9.07 13.47
N VAL A 115 26.45 -9.39 14.22
CA VAL A 115 26.55 -9.50 15.69
C VAL A 115 27.44 -10.67 16.12
N ILE A 116 27.41 -11.79 15.38
CA ILE A 116 28.29 -12.95 15.66
C ILE A 116 29.75 -12.61 15.35
N GLU A 117 30.04 -11.89 14.26
CA GLU A 117 31.41 -11.47 13.91
C GLU A 117 31.99 -10.39 14.85
N SER A 118 31.15 -9.67 15.58
CA SER A 118 31.56 -8.64 16.53
C SER A 118 31.89 -9.15 17.94
N LYS A 119 31.73 -10.46 18.20
CA LYS A 119 32.04 -11.11 19.49
C LYS A 119 33.26 -12.01 19.38
#